data_AF-A0A8S3FB45-F1
#
_entry.id   AF-A0A8S3FB45-F1
#
_cell.length_a   1.000
_cell.length_b   1.000
_cell.length_c   1.000
_cell.angle_alpha   90.00
_cell.angle_beta   90.00
_cell.angle_gamma   90.00
#
_symmetry.space_group_name_H-M   'P 1'
#
loop_
_entity.id
_entity.type
_entity.pdbx_description
1 polymer ?
#
loop_
_entity_poly.entity_id
_entity_poly.type
_entity_poly.pdbx_seq_one_letter_code
_entity_poly.pdbx_strand_id
1 'polypeptide(L)' 'DGHLVCDCKHNTAGDECERCKDFHFDRPWTRATPRDANECVGKM' A
#
# COMPACT_ATOMS: atom_id res chain seq x y z
N ASP A 1 -7.64 -12.90 -21.27
CA ASP A 1 -7.02 -11.67 -20.75
C ASP A 1 -6.66 -11.83 -19.28
N GLY A 2 -5.50 -12.41 -18.99
CA GLY A 2 -5.02 -12.60 -17.62
C GLY A 2 -4.09 -11.45 -17.24
N HIS A 3 -4.62 -10.41 -16.60
CA HIS A 3 -3.81 -9.35 -16.03
C HIS A 3 -3.20 -9.84 -14.71
N LEU A 4 -1.89 -9.68 -14.55
CA LEU A 4 -1.20 -9.98 -13.29
C LEU A 4 -1.42 -8.82 -12.34
N VAL A 5 -1.83 -9.12 -11.11
CA VAL A 5 -2.11 -8.13 -10.06
C VAL A 5 -1.24 -8.45 -8.85
N CYS A 6 -0.72 -7.43 -8.19
CA CYS A 6 0.09 -7.60 -7.00
C CYS A 6 -0.73 -8.12 -5.80
N ASP A 7 -0.18 -9.07 -5.03
CA ASP A 7 -0.70 -9.42 -3.70
C ASP A 7 -0.21 -8.38 -2.67
N CYS A 8 -0.89 -7.22 -2.64
CA CYS A 8 -0.44 -6.07 -1.87
C CYS A 8 -0.37 -6.31 -0.36
N LYS A 9 0.76 -5.90 0.23
CA LYS A 9 1.04 -5.89 1.68
C LYS A 9 1.12 -4.45 2.19
N HIS A 10 1.56 -4.26 3.44
CA HIS A 10 1.82 -2.93 4.02
C HIS A 10 0.61 -1.97 3.97
N ASN A 11 -0.59 -2.53 4.08
CA ASN A 11 -1.86 -1.80 4.01
C ASN A 11 -2.04 -0.99 2.72
N THR A 12 -1.47 -1.47 1.61
CA THR A 12 -1.66 -0.89 0.27
C THR A 12 -2.69 -1.68 -0.55
N ALA A 13 -3.21 -1.06 -1.60
CA ALA A 13 -4.18 -1.60 -2.54
C ALA A 13 -3.94 -1.00 -3.94
N GLY A 14 -4.64 -1.54 -4.93
CA GLY A 14 -4.43 -1.22 -6.35
C GLY A 14 -3.67 -2.33 -7.07
N ASP A 15 -3.63 -2.29 -8.40
CA ASP A 15 -3.01 -3.36 -9.19
C ASP A 15 -1.49 -3.42 -8.94
N GLU A 16 -0.90 -2.26 -8.63
CA GLU A 16 0.52 -2.03 -8.39
C GLU A 16 0.79 -1.50 -6.97
N CYS A 17 -0.17 -1.68 -6.06
CA CYS A 17 -0.09 -1.22 -4.67
C CYS A 17 0.09 0.31 -4.54
N GLU A 18 -0.50 1.07 -5.46
CA GLU A 18 -0.31 2.51 -5.65
C GLU A 18 -1.16 3.41 -4.73
N ARG A 19 -1.94 2.83 -3.83
CA ARG A 19 -2.75 3.56 -2.84
C ARG A 19 -2.84 2.83 -1.51
N CYS A 20 -3.23 3.54 -0.45
CA CYS A 20 -3.55 2.93 0.83
C CYS A 20 -4.91 2.22 0.80
N LYS A 21 -5.03 1.17 1.63
CA LYS A 21 -6.33 0.57 1.97
C LYS A 21 -7.16 1.56 2.76
N ASP A 22 -8.47 1.34 2.73
CA ASP A 22 -9.40 2.15 3.50
C ASP A 22 -9.05 2.12 4.99
N PHE A 23 -9.28 3.25 5.66
CA PHE A 23 -8.95 3.52 7.06
C PHE A 23 -7.45 3.56 7.41
N HIS A 24 -6.54 3.48 6.44
CA HIS A 24 -5.09 3.60 6.64
C HIS A 24 -4.54 4.90 6.05
N PHE A 25 -5.13 6.04 6.44
CA PHE A 25 -4.85 7.36 5.86
C PHE A 25 -4.15 8.33 6.83
N ASP A 26 -3.56 7.86 7.93
CA ASP A 26 -2.89 8.72 8.91
C ASP A 26 -1.65 9.42 8.35
N ARG A 27 -1.05 8.85 7.29
CA ARG A 27 0.04 9.45 6.53
C ARG A 27 -0.16 9.23 5.02
N PRO A 28 0.39 10.09 4.16
CA PRO A 28 0.35 9.90 2.72
C PRO A 28 1.01 8.58 2.31
N TRP A 29 0.45 7.92 1.29
CA TRP A 29 1.10 6.78 0.65
C TRP A 29 2.50 7.15 0.16
N THR A 30 3.46 6.24 0.34
CA THR A 30 4.81 6.36 -0.21
C THR A 30 5.31 4.97 -0.59
N ARG A 31 6.06 4.85 -1.69
CA ARG A 31 6.67 3.58 -2.12
C ARG A 31 7.68 3.08 -1.07
N ALA A 32 7.73 1.77 -0.86
CA ALA A 32 8.77 1.16 -0.04
C ALA A 32 10.18 1.43 -0.61
N THR A 33 11.16 1.53 0.28
CA THR A 33 12.59 1.60 -0.06
C THR A 33 13.29 0.36 0.53
N PRO A 34 14.56 0.09 0.18
CA PRO A 34 15.31 -1.00 0.81
C PRO A 34 15.46 -0.88 2.34
N ARG A 35 15.21 0.30 2.92
CA ARG A 35 15.38 0.58 4.35
C ARG A 35 14.06 0.80 5.10
N ASP A 36 12.99 1.14 4.41
CA ASP A 36 11.71 1.50 5.02
C ASP A 36 10.55 0.92 4.19
N ALA A 37 9.64 0.21 4.85
CA ALA A 37 8.46 -0.37 4.23
C ALA A 37 7.45 0.69 3.78
N ASN A 38 7.45 1.86 4.42
CA ASN A 38 6.50 2.95 4.18
C ASN A 38 5.04 2.47 4.16
N GLU A 39 4.67 1.62 5.10
CA GLU A 39 3.33 1.06 5.21
C GLU A 39 2.27 2.14 5.45
N CYS A 40 1.09 1.94 4.92
CA CYS A 40 -0.04 2.82 5.24
C CYS A 40 -0.47 2.57 6.70
N VAL A 41 -0.69 3.66 7.42
CA VAL A 41 -1.00 3.64 8.86
C VAL A 41 -2.42 4.16 9.08
N GLY A 42 -3.16 3.51 9.95
CA GLY A 42 -4.47 3.93 10.42
C GLY A 42 -4.55 3.81 11.93
N LYS A 43 -5.08 4.83 12.60
CA LYS A 43 -5.43 4.71 14.03
C LYS A 43 -6.74 3.94 14.12
N MET A 44 -6.72 2.90 14.95
CA MET A 44 -7.91 2.17 15.38
C MET A 44 -8.85 3.10 16.17
#